data_AF-A0A023JCH9-F1
#
_entry.id   AF-A0A023JCH9-F1
#
_cell.length_a   1.000
_cell.length_b   1.000
_cell.length_c   1.000
_cell.angle_alpha   90.00
_cell.angle_beta   90.00
_cell.angle_gamma   90.00
#
_symmetry.space_group_name_H-M   'P 1'
#
loop_
_entity.id
_entity.type
_entity.pdbx_description
1 polymer ?
#
loop_
_entity_poly.entity_id
_entity_poly.type
_entity_poly.pdbx_seq_one_letter_code
_entity_poly.pdbx_strand_id
1 'polypeptide(L)'
;EEKKDVVLDVTATSCENVAFDLSDPNSVMLTVAVCYRFKTLKVGDKTLFNVDTGKHTPVKAFKLKHESEEWFRLDLHPAQPKMFKKKGDKEYSESKFETYYDDVLFKGKSAKELDVSKFEDTALFTASAFGTGKMYTFKKDFKPSKVLFEKKEVGKPNNAKYLEVVVFVGSDSKKLVKLYYFYTGDSRLKETYFELKDDKWVQMTQADANKALNAMNSSWSTDYKPVVDKFSPLAV
;
A
#
# COMPACT_ATOMS: atom_id res chain seq x y z
N GLU A 1 3.35 -12.53 -24.62
CA GLU A 1 2.01 -13.12 -24.82
C GLU A 1 0.98 -12.07 -24.48
N GLU A 2 -0.04 -11.88 -25.32
CA GLU A 2 -1.12 -10.93 -25.04
C GLU A 2 -2.01 -11.48 -23.92
N LYS A 3 -2.27 -10.66 -22.89
CA LYS A 3 -3.13 -11.07 -21.78
C LYS A 3 -4.59 -11.05 -22.19
N LYS A 4 -5.34 -12.09 -21.80
CA LYS A 4 -6.79 -12.18 -21.99
C LYS A 4 -7.53 -11.25 -21.03
N ASP A 5 -8.65 -10.71 -21.50
CA ASP A 5 -9.43 -9.69 -20.79
C ASP A 5 -10.48 -10.32 -19.87
N VAL A 6 -10.49 -9.88 -18.61
CA VAL A 6 -11.49 -10.26 -17.60
C VAL A 6 -12.51 -9.13 -17.44
N VAL A 7 -13.79 -9.49 -17.46
CA VAL A 7 -14.90 -8.64 -17.04
C VAL A 7 -15.30 -9.04 -15.63
N LEU A 8 -15.20 -8.11 -14.69
CA LEU A 8 -15.52 -8.34 -13.29
C LEU A 8 -16.74 -7.52 -12.88
N ASP A 9 -17.78 -8.17 -12.38
CA ASP A 9 -18.78 -7.49 -11.56
C ASP A 9 -18.20 -7.27 -10.15
N VAL A 10 -18.09 -6.01 -9.73
CA VAL A 10 -17.48 -5.64 -8.44
C VAL A 10 -18.26 -6.17 -7.24
N THR A 11 -19.52 -6.58 -7.41
CA THR A 11 -20.36 -7.19 -6.36
C THR A 11 -20.16 -8.71 -6.27
N ALA A 12 -19.63 -9.37 -7.31
CA ALA A 12 -19.54 -10.82 -7.36
C ALA A 12 -18.54 -11.40 -6.34
N THR A 13 -18.92 -12.50 -5.67
CA THR A 13 -18.05 -13.19 -4.69
C THR A 13 -17.13 -14.23 -5.34
N SER A 14 -17.28 -14.48 -6.64
CA SER A 14 -16.41 -15.31 -7.46
C SER A 14 -16.44 -14.80 -8.90
N CYS A 15 -15.38 -15.08 -9.66
CA CYS A 15 -15.27 -14.74 -11.08
C CYS A 15 -14.25 -15.70 -11.72
N GLU A 16 -14.55 -16.17 -12.94
CA GLU A 16 -13.64 -17.05 -13.66
C GLU A 16 -12.28 -16.37 -13.89
N ASN A 17 -11.18 -17.12 -13.73
CA ASN A 17 -9.82 -16.61 -13.86
C ASN A 17 -9.45 -15.52 -12.84
N VAL A 18 -10.18 -15.42 -11.72
CA VAL A 18 -9.88 -14.51 -10.60
C VAL A 18 -9.88 -15.28 -9.29
N ALA A 19 -8.76 -15.23 -8.57
CA ALA A 19 -8.65 -15.72 -7.19
C ALA A 19 -9.10 -14.63 -6.21
N PHE A 20 -9.90 -15.02 -5.21
CA PHE A 20 -10.38 -14.16 -4.12
C PHE A 20 -9.72 -14.64 -2.82
N ASP A 21 -8.87 -13.80 -2.24
CA ASP A 21 -8.25 -14.04 -0.95
C ASP A 21 -9.07 -13.34 0.15
N LEU A 22 -9.66 -14.15 1.03
CA LEU A 22 -10.58 -13.74 2.10
C LEU A 22 -9.90 -13.77 3.49
N SER A 23 -8.57 -13.83 3.53
CA SER A 23 -7.82 -13.92 4.79
C SER A 23 -7.95 -12.69 5.69
N ASP A 24 -8.23 -11.52 5.13
CA ASP A 24 -8.49 -10.28 5.86
C ASP A 24 -10.01 -9.97 5.93
N PRO A 25 -10.60 -9.84 7.12
CA PRO A 25 -12.03 -9.52 7.25
C PRO A 25 -12.42 -8.15 6.68
N ASN A 26 -11.47 -7.22 6.55
CA ASN A 26 -11.69 -5.86 6.05
C ASN A 26 -11.27 -5.68 4.58
N SER A 27 -10.62 -6.69 3.98
CA SER A 27 -10.23 -6.61 2.58
C SER A 27 -10.24 -7.97 1.88
N VAL A 28 -10.75 -7.99 0.65
CA VAL A 28 -10.66 -9.16 -0.24
C VAL A 28 -9.72 -8.80 -1.37
N MET A 29 -8.58 -9.48 -1.45
CA MET A 29 -7.65 -9.29 -2.57
C MET A 29 -8.07 -10.17 -3.74
N LEU A 30 -8.26 -9.54 -4.89
CA LEU A 30 -8.60 -10.19 -6.15
C LEU A 30 -7.37 -10.21 -7.04
N THR A 31 -6.95 -11.41 -7.45
CA THR A 31 -5.81 -11.58 -8.35
C THR A 31 -6.25 -12.36 -9.57
N VAL A 32 -6.06 -11.81 -10.76
CA VAL A 32 -6.32 -12.55 -12.01
C VAL A 32 -5.29 -13.66 -12.21
N ALA A 33 -5.69 -14.74 -12.86
CA ALA A 33 -4.80 -15.82 -13.25
C ALA A 33 -3.66 -15.35 -14.17
N VAL A 34 -2.59 -16.14 -14.25
CA VAL A 34 -1.49 -15.91 -15.18
C VAL A 34 -2.03 -15.81 -16.61
N CYS A 35 -1.48 -14.90 -17.41
CA CYS A 35 -1.96 -14.56 -18.76
C CYS A 35 -3.33 -13.87 -18.84
N TYR A 36 -3.93 -13.43 -17.71
CA TYR A 36 -5.13 -12.59 -17.70
C TYR A 36 -4.86 -11.16 -17.17
N ARG A 37 -5.79 -10.25 -17.41
CA ARG A 37 -5.85 -8.87 -16.85
C ARG A 37 -7.30 -8.42 -16.67
N PHE A 38 -7.56 -7.51 -15.74
CA PHE A 38 -8.86 -6.83 -15.69
C PHE A 38 -9.00 -5.85 -16.87
N LYS A 39 -10.15 -5.90 -17.56
CA LYS A 39 -10.47 -4.98 -18.65
C LYS A 39 -11.68 -4.12 -18.34
N THR A 40 -12.74 -4.74 -17.84
CA THR A 40 -14.01 -4.05 -17.58
C THR A 40 -14.48 -4.36 -16.18
N LEU A 41 -14.80 -3.31 -15.44
CA LEU A 41 -15.52 -3.40 -14.18
C LEU A 41 -17.00 -3.10 -14.44
N LYS A 42 -17.89 -3.90 -13.85
CA LYS A 42 -19.34 -3.74 -13.92
C LYS A 42 -19.96 -3.70 -12.54
N VAL A 43 -21.20 -3.22 -12.49
CA VAL A 43 -22.14 -3.42 -11.37
C VAL A 43 -23.44 -3.96 -11.97
N GLY A 44 -23.67 -5.27 -11.83
CA GLY A 44 -24.67 -5.97 -12.64
C GLY A 44 -24.38 -5.81 -14.13
N ASP A 45 -25.38 -5.40 -14.90
CA ASP A 45 -25.26 -5.23 -16.34
C ASP A 45 -24.60 -3.90 -16.75
N LYS A 46 -24.44 -2.95 -15.82
CA LYS A 46 -23.90 -1.62 -16.11
C LYS A 46 -22.38 -1.62 -16.04
N THR A 47 -21.75 -1.04 -17.06
CA THR A 47 -20.30 -0.76 -17.04
C THR A 47 -19.98 0.34 -16.04
N LEU A 48 -19.10 0.04 -15.09
CA LEU A 48 -18.55 1.00 -14.13
C LEU A 48 -17.30 1.68 -14.68
N PHE A 49 -16.39 0.88 -15.27
CA PHE A 49 -15.10 1.38 -15.73
C PHE A 49 -14.51 0.45 -16.79
N ASN A 50 -13.84 1.04 -17.79
CA ASN A 50 -13.06 0.32 -18.80
C ASN A 50 -11.59 0.73 -18.71
N VAL A 51 -10.71 -0.25 -18.61
CA VAL A 51 -9.27 -0.06 -18.56
C VAL A 51 -8.75 0.24 -19.97
N ASP A 52 -7.91 1.26 -20.10
CA ASP A 52 -7.08 1.48 -21.29
C ASP A 52 -5.94 0.44 -21.31
N THR A 53 -6.17 -0.68 -22.00
CA THR A 53 -5.22 -1.80 -22.06
C THR A 53 -4.04 -1.57 -23.00
N GLY A 54 -4.04 -0.46 -23.75
CA GLY A 54 -2.84 0.03 -24.43
C GLY A 54 -1.83 0.63 -23.45
N LYS A 55 -2.26 1.03 -22.25
CA LYS A 55 -1.41 1.66 -21.22
C LYS A 55 -1.25 0.82 -19.96
N HIS A 56 -2.26 0.04 -19.59
CA HIS A 56 -2.34 -0.63 -18.31
C HIS A 56 -2.61 -2.12 -18.47
N THR A 57 -2.06 -2.90 -17.53
CA THR A 57 -2.28 -4.35 -17.46
C THR A 57 -2.56 -4.72 -16.01
N PRO A 58 -3.74 -4.32 -15.49
CA PRO A 58 -4.08 -4.53 -14.10
C PRO A 58 -4.30 -6.01 -13.82
N VAL A 59 -3.65 -6.49 -12.76
CA VAL A 59 -3.73 -7.89 -12.33
C VAL A 59 -4.24 -8.05 -10.91
N LYS A 60 -4.37 -6.95 -10.17
CA LYS A 60 -4.81 -6.91 -8.78
C LYS A 60 -5.93 -5.90 -8.60
N ALA A 61 -6.90 -6.28 -7.79
CA ALA A 61 -7.96 -5.41 -7.31
C ALA A 61 -8.29 -5.79 -5.86
N PHE A 62 -9.02 -4.93 -5.17
CA PHE A 62 -9.36 -5.11 -3.77
C PHE A 62 -10.80 -4.68 -3.54
N LYS A 63 -11.57 -5.52 -2.85
CA LYS A 63 -12.78 -5.08 -2.17
C LYS A 63 -12.39 -4.68 -0.77
N LEU A 64 -12.77 -3.49 -0.37
CA LEU A 64 -12.38 -2.90 0.91
C LEU A 64 -13.66 -2.64 1.70
N LYS A 65 -13.70 -3.12 2.93
CA LYS A 65 -14.83 -2.93 3.84
C LYS A 65 -14.33 -2.26 5.11
N HIS A 66 -14.97 -1.16 5.47
CA HIS A 66 -14.69 -0.43 6.71
C HIS A 66 -16.03 -0.06 7.34
N GLU A 67 -16.35 -0.68 8.47
CA GLU A 67 -17.67 -0.54 9.09
C GLU A 67 -18.79 -0.87 8.08
N SER A 68 -19.66 0.09 7.78
CA SER A 68 -20.73 0.00 6.77
C SER A 68 -20.31 0.48 5.37
N GLU A 69 -19.10 1.00 5.20
CA GLU A 69 -18.61 1.57 3.96
C GLU A 69 -17.91 0.50 3.11
N GLU A 70 -18.29 0.38 1.85
CA GLU A 70 -17.69 -0.55 0.89
C GLU A 70 -17.06 0.21 -0.27
N TRP A 71 -15.83 -0.20 -0.61
CA TRP A 71 -15.02 0.40 -1.65
C TRP A 71 -14.42 -0.68 -2.54
N PHE A 72 -14.13 -0.30 -3.77
CA PHE A 72 -13.38 -1.12 -4.71
C PHE A 72 -12.14 -0.35 -5.16
N ARG A 73 -10.99 -1.02 -5.13
CA ARG A 73 -9.72 -0.50 -5.65
C ARG A 73 -9.25 -1.37 -6.79
N LEU A 74 -8.98 -0.79 -7.95
CA LEU A 74 -8.28 -1.44 -9.06
C LEU A 74 -6.89 -0.85 -9.18
N ASP A 75 -5.85 -1.67 -9.15
CA ASP A 75 -4.48 -1.21 -9.37
C ASP A 75 -4.17 -1.25 -10.87
N LEU A 76 -4.30 -0.09 -11.56
CA LEU A 76 -4.05 0.05 -13.01
C LEU A 76 -2.61 -0.32 -13.37
N HIS A 77 -1.70 0.11 -12.51
CA HIS A 77 -0.35 -0.39 -12.30
C HIS A 77 -0.27 -0.74 -10.81
N PRO A 78 0.63 -1.63 -10.34
CA PRO A 78 0.83 -1.89 -8.91
C PRO A 78 0.79 -0.60 -8.04
N ALA A 79 1.44 0.47 -8.52
CA ALA A 79 1.52 1.74 -7.82
C ALA A 79 0.38 2.74 -8.08
N GLN A 80 -0.54 2.49 -9.01
CA GLN A 80 -1.55 3.48 -9.42
C GLN A 80 -2.97 2.98 -9.11
N PRO A 81 -3.49 3.29 -7.92
CA PRO A 81 -4.81 2.84 -7.51
C PRO A 81 -5.92 3.69 -8.16
N LYS A 82 -6.96 3.02 -8.64
CA LYS A 82 -8.22 3.61 -9.09
C LYS A 82 -9.31 3.21 -8.10
N MET A 83 -9.99 4.19 -7.51
CA MET A 83 -10.94 3.94 -6.41
C MET A 83 -12.38 4.12 -6.86
N PHE A 84 -13.26 3.28 -6.32
CA PHE A 84 -14.69 3.37 -6.50
C PHE A 84 -15.38 3.20 -5.15
N LYS A 85 -16.31 4.10 -4.83
CA LYS A 85 -17.08 4.06 -3.59
C LYS A 85 -18.48 3.51 -3.88
N LYS A 86 -18.96 2.56 -3.06
CA LYS A 86 -20.37 2.13 -3.12
C LYS A 86 -21.29 3.27 -2.67
N LYS A 87 -22.36 3.51 -3.43
CA LYS A 87 -23.38 4.54 -3.16
C LYS A 87 -24.75 3.94 -2.83
N GLY A 88 -24.98 2.70 -3.24
CA GLY A 88 -26.17 1.90 -2.95
C GLY A 88 -25.92 0.44 -3.34
N ASP A 89 -26.93 -0.42 -3.20
CA ASP A 89 -26.77 -1.87 -3.40
C ASP A 89 -26.16 -2.27 -4.73
N LYS A 90 -26.45 -1.52 -5.79
CA LYS A 90 -25.96 -1.75 -7.16
C LYS A 90 -25.40 -0.49 -7.80
N GLU A 91 -24.84 0.41 -7.00
CA GLU A 91 -24.27 1.65 -7.49
C GLU A 91 -22.90 1.90 -6.89
N TYR A 92 -21.92 2.09 -7.77
CA TYR A 92 -20.57 2.53 -7.43
C TYR A 92 -20.25 3.77 -8.26
N SER A 93 -19.51 4.71 -7.67
CA SER A 93 -18.98 5.87 -8.40
C SER A 93 -17.47 5.93 -8.24
N GLU A 94 -16.76 6.42 -9.25
CA GLU A 94 -15.35 6.73 -9.11
C GLU A 94 -15.12 7.73 -7.96
N SER A 95 -14.02 7.56 -7.24
CA SER A 95 -13.60 8.45 -6.16
C SER A 95 -12.08 8.60 -6.16
N LYS A 96 -11.58 9.56 -5.39
CA LYS A 96 -10.15 9.79 -5.22
C LYS A 96 -9.60 8.92 -4.09
N PHE A 97 -8.33 8.56 -4.19
CA PHE A 97 -7.66 7.79 -3.13
C PHE A 97 -7.58 8.59 -1.82
N GLU A 98 -7.40 9.90 -1.92
CA GLU A 98 -7.37 10.81 -0.78
C GLU A 98 -8.68 10.81 0.00
N THR A 99 -9.83 10.72 -0.69
CA THR A 99 -11.13 10.61 -0.05
C THR A 99 -11.22 9.32 0.76
N TYR A 100 -10.79 8.18 0.20
CA TYR A 100 -10.70 6.94 0.97
C TYR A 100 -9.74 7.06 2.17
N TYR A 101 -8.59 7.71 1.99
CA TYR A 101 -7.63 7.92 3.06
C TYR A 101 -8.21 8.73 4.22
N ASP A 102 -8.83 9.87 3.92
CA ASP A 102 -9.31 10.82 4.92
C ASP A 102 -10.68 10.40 5.51
N ASP A 103 -11.61 9.92 4.70
CA ASP A 103 -13.00 9.65 5.10
C ASP A 103 -13.25 8.21 5.55
N VAL A 104 -12.26 7.32 5.38
CA VAL A 104 -12.40 5.90 5.73
C VAL A 104 -11.25 5.46 6.62
N LEU A 105 -10.02 5.38 6.08
CA LEU A 105 -8.88 4.83 6.82
C LEU A 105 -8.55 5.65 8.09
N PHE A 106 -8.66 6.96 8.00
CA PHE A 106 -8.41 7.90 9.09
C PHE A 106 -9.65 8.72 9.49
N LYS A 107 -10.85 8.22 9.20
CA LYS A 107 -12.10 8.89 9.55
C LYS A 107 -12.13 9.24 11.04
N GLY A 108 -12.38 10.51 11.34
CA GLY A 108 -12.46 11.02 12.72
C GLY A 108 -11.14 11.02 13.50
N LYS A 109 -10.03 10.55 12.92
CA LYS A 109 -8.72 10.51 13.58
C LYS A 109 -8.01 11.86 13.42
N SER A 110 -7.49 12.38 14.53
CA SER A 110 -6.69 13.60 14.54
C SER A 110 -5.37 13.41 13.77
N ALA A 111 -4.90 14.45 13.08
CA ALA A 111 -3.56 14.47 12.52
C ALA A 111 -2.51 14.70 13.64
N LYS A 112 -1.49 13.84 13.71
CA LYS A 112 -0.40 13.95 14.69
C LYS A 112 0.93 13.52 14.06
N GLU A 113 2.03 14.03 14.61
CA GLU A 113 3.36 13.55 14.26
C GLU A 113 3.59 12.15 14.86
N LEU A 114 4.15 11.24 14.06
CA LEU A 114 4.52 9.91 14.51
C LEU A 114 6.03 9.87 14.77
N ASP A 115 6.43 9.74 16.03
CA ASP A 115 7.82 9.51 16.42
C ASP A 115 8.12 8.01 16.44
N VAL A 116 8.72 7.50 15.36
CA VAL A 116 9.10 6.10 15.19
C VAL A 116 10.30 5.70 16.07
N SER A 117 10.97 6.62 16.77
CA SER A 117 11.94 6.22 17.79
C SER A 117 11.28 5.50 18.98
N LYS A 118 9.98 5.72 19.18
CA LYS A 118 9.13 5.05 20.17
C LYS A 118 8.56 3.73 19.66
N PHE A 119 9.25 3.03 18.76
CA PHE A 119 8.76 1.80 18.13
C PHE A 119 8.44 0.67 19.13
N GLU A 120 9.01 0.72 20.34
CA GLU A 120 8.72 -0.22 21.43
C GLU A 120 7.46 0.14 22.23
N ASP A 121 6.89 1.33 22.03
CA ASP A 121 5.63 1.72 22.64
C ASP A 121 4.49 0.89 22.04
N THR A 122 4.02 -0.08 22.80
CA THR A 122 2.94 -0.99 22.41
C THR A 122 1.60 -0.29 22.23
N ALA A 123 1.42 0.94 22.72
CA ALA A 123 0.24 1.75 22.40
C ALA A 123 0.29 2.28 20.96
N LEU A 124 1.49 2.39 20.36
CA LEU A 124 1.70 2.93 19.02
C LEU A 124 1.98 1.86 17.97
N PHE A 125 2.70 0.79 18.34
CA PHE A 125 3.19 -0.21 17.40
C PHE A 125 2.78 -1.63 17.79
N THR A 126 2.63 -2.47 16.78
CA THR A 126 2.53 -3.93 16.93
C THR A 126 3.87 -4.52 16.54
N ALA A 127 4.51 -5.23 17.47
CA ALA A 127 5.75 -5.94 17.23
C ALA A 127 5.49 -7.34 16.68
N SER A 128 6.35 -7.79 15.77
CA SER A 128 6.37 -9.16 15.28
C SER A 128 7.80 -9.58 14.94
N ALA A 129 8.06 -10.89 14.97
CA ALA A 129 9.35 -11.44 14.59
C ALA A 129 9.66 -11.14 13.11
N PHE A 130 10.93 -10.87 12.80
CA PHE A 130 11.39 -10.67 11.42
C PHE A 130 12.80 -11.28 11.26
N GLY A 131 12.85 -12.55 10.88
CA GLY A 131 14.10 -13.31 10.82
C GLY A 131 14.79 -13.35 12.19
N THR A 132 16.01 -12.86 12.25
CA THR A 132 16.81 -12.72 13.48
C THR A 132 16.50 -11.43 14.26
N GLY A 133 15.71 -10.52 13.68
CA GLY A 133 15.32 -9.24 14.27
C GLY A 133 13.82 -9.14 14.56
N LYS A 134 13.34 -7.89 14.65
CA LYS A 134 11.92 -7.56 14.88
C LYS A 134 11.45 -6.51 13.88
N MET A 135 10.17 -6.54 13.54
CA MET A 135 9.49 -5.45 12.85
C MET A 135 8.39 -4.87 13.73
N TYR A 136 8.22 -3.56 13.68
CA TYR A 136 7.25 -2.80 14.46
C TYR A 136 6.38 -1.99 13.51
N THR A 137 5.11 -2.38 13.40
CA THR A 137 4.16 -1.75 12.48
C THR A 137 3.26 -0.79 13.24
N PHE A 138 3.18 0.47 12.79
CA PHE A 138 2.31 1.47 13.40
C PHE A 138 0.84 1.04 13.34
N LYS A 139 0.13 1.12 14.47
CA LYS A 139 -1.27 0.67 14.63
C LYS A 139 -2.30 1.55 13.91
N LYS A 140 -1.89 2.73 13.41
CA LYS A 140 -2.76 3.67 12.70
C LYS A 140 -3.85 4.27 13.59
N ASP A 141 -3.61 4.40 14.89
CA ASP A 141 -4.56 4.97 15.85
C ASP A 141 -4.79 6.48 15.64
N PHE A 142 -3.90 7.15 14.90
CA PHE A 142 -4.07 8.53 14.45
C PHE A 142 -3.54 8.69 13.01
N LYS A 143 -3.90 9.80 12.36
CA LYS A 143 -3.43 10.14 11.01
C LYS A 143 -2.02 10.73 11.08
N PRO A 144 -0.97 10.08 10.53
CA PRO A 144 0.37 10.63 10.57
C PRO A 144 0.47 11.87 9.67
N SER A 145 0.77 13.03 10.25
CA SER A 145 1.09 14.24 9.48
C SER A 145 2.55 14.23 9.03
N LYS A 146 3.44 13.65 9.85
CA LYS A 146 4.88 13.49 9.62
C LYS A 146 5.37 12.23 10.30
N VAL A 147 6.49 11.71 9.82
CA VAL A 147 7.23 10.64 10.48
C VAL A 147 8.57 11.19 10.95
N LEU A 148 8.85 11.04 12.24
CA LEU A 148 10.04 11.53 12.92
C LEU A 148 10.76 10.36 13.59
N PHE A 149 12.06 10.49 13.81
CA PHE A 149 12.81 9.65 14.72
C PHE A 149 13.67 10.59 15.57
N GLU A 150 13.41 10.66 16.87
CA GLU A 150 14.11 11.57 17.79
C GLU A 150 14.10 13.02 17.28
N LYS A 151 12.92 13.51 16.89
CA LYS A 151 12.66 14.85 16.32
C LYS A 151 13.27 15.11 14.92
N LYS A 152 13.99 14.16 14.33
CA LYS A 152 14.50 14.27 12.95
C LYS A 152 13.48 13.67 11.99
N GLU A 153 13.14 14.39 10.92
CA GLU A 153 12.22 13.88 9.90
C GLU A 153 12.80 12.65 9.17
N VAL A 154 11.98 11.60 9.06
CA VAL A 154 12.29 10.40 8.27
C VAL A 154 11.57 10.54 6.94
N GLY A 155 12.33 10.86 5.90
CA GLY A 155 11.78 11.22 4.60
C GLY A 155 11.11 12.61 4.61
N LYS A 156 10.94 13.19 3.41
CA LYS A 156 10.31 14.51 3.23
C LYS A 156 9.30 14.58 2.08
N PRO A 157 8.30 13.69 1.98
CA PRO A 157 7.30 13.87 0.97
C PRO A 157 6.29 14.91 1.47
N ASN A 158 6.52 16.19 1.15
CA ASN A 158 5.40 17.12 0.94
C ASN A 158 4.39 16.36 0.07
N ASN A 159 3.11 16.32 0.46
CA ASN A 159 2.06 15.55 -0.24
C ASN A 159 2.02 14.03 0.01
N ALA A 160 2.69 13.49 1.03
CA ALA A 160 2.47 12.11 1.44
C ALA A 160 1.20 11.93 2.30
N LYS A 161 0.50 10.83 2.01
CA LYS A 161 -0.57 10.24 2.81
C LYS A 161 -0.09 8.88 3.29
N TYR A 162 0.46 8.80 4.50
CA TYR A 162 1.09 7.58 5.03
C TYR A 162 0.08 6.47 5.28
N LEU A 163 0.25 5.34 4.58
CA LEU A 163 -0.60 4.16 4.65
C LEU A 163 -0.05 3.10 5.60
N GLU A 164 1.27 2.96 5.68
CA GLU A 164 1.95 2.06 6.60
C GLU A 164 3.33 2.63 6.95
N VAL A 165 3.70 2.54 8.22
CA VAL A 165 5.02 2.93 8.74
C VAL A 165 5.53 1.75 9.54
N VAL A 166 6.71 1.24 9.18
CA VAL A 166 7.32 0.06 9.81
C VAL A 166 8.76 0.38 10.21
N VAL A 167 9.14 0.01 11.42
CA VAL A 167 10.54 0.02 11.87
C VAL A 167 11.04 -1.42 11.92
N PHE A 168 12.12 -1.70 11.21
CA PHE A 168 12.87 -2.95 11.31
C PHE A 168 14.05 -2.75 12.23
N VAL A 169 14.27 -3.70 13.13
CA VAL A 169 15.41 -3.70 14.07
C VAL A 169 16.12 -5.04 13.94
N GLY A 170 17.36 -5.01 13.45
CA GLY A 170 18.24 -6.17 13.36
C GLY A 170 18.81 -6.57 14.72
N SER A 171 19.34 -7.79 14.81
CA SER A 171 20.06 -8.27 16.00
C SER A 171 21.34 -7.48 16.30
N ASP A 172 21.92 -6.83 15.28
CA ASP A 172 23.03 -5.88 15.37
C ASP A 172 22.59 -4.45 15.75
N SER A 173 21.33 -4.29 16.20
CA SER A 173 20.71 -3.01 16.55
C SER A 173 20.55 -2.00 15.40
N LYS A 174 20.88 -2.36 14.15
CA LYS A 174 20.60 -1.53 12.98
C LYS A 174 19.11 -1.37 12.79
N LYS A 175 18.71 -0.16 12.42
CA LYS A 175 17.31 0.22 12.24
C LYS A 175 17.07 0.69 10.83
N LEU A 176 16.00 0.19 10.23
CA LEU A 176 15.47 0.69 8.96
C LEU A 176 14.04 1.13 9.17
N VAL A 177 13.63 2.21 8.50
CA VAL A 177 12.25 2.68 8.49
C VAL A 177 11.69 2.52 7.09
N LYS A 178 10.60 1.77 6.95
CA LYS A 178 9.80 1.69 5.73
C LYS A 178 8.64 2.65 5.84
N LEU A 179 8.50 3.50 4.83
CA LEU A 179 7.34 4.34 4.61
C LEU A 179 6.61 3.83 3.37
N TYR A 180 5.35 3.43 3.54
CA TYR A 180 4.42 3.16 2.45
C TYR A 180 3.35 4.25 2.47
N TYR A 181 3.23 4.99 1.38
CA TYR A 181 2.38 6.18 1.33
C TYR A 181 1.82 6.40 -0.07
N PHE A 182 0.69 7.09 -0.14
CA PHE A 182 0.20 7.65 -1.39
C PHE A 182 0.75 9.05 -1.56
N TYR A 183 1.40 9.31 -2.69
CA TYR A 183 1.95 10.62 -3.04
C TYR A 183 0.96 11.36 -3.94
N THR A 184 0.36 12.44 -3.45
CA THR A 184 -0.71 13.13 -4.21
C THR A 184 -0.16 13.89 -5.42
N GLY A 185 1.15 14.15 -5.50
CA GLY A 185 1.75 14.87 -6.63
C GLY A 185 1.73 14.11 -7.96
N ASP A 186 1.79 12.77 -7.93
CA ASP A 186 1.68 11.91 -9.13
C ASP A 186 0.58 10.84 -9.00
N SER A 187 -0.22 10.91 -7.92
CA SER A 187 -1.31 9.97 -7.60
C SER A 187 -0.88 8.50 -7.56
N ARG A 188 0.30 8.22 -6.97
CA ARG A 188 0.83 6.87 -6.86
C ARG A 188 1.22 6.47 -5.44
N LEU A 189 1.10 5.19 -5.19
CA LEU A 189 1.64 4.49 -4.04
C LEU A 189 3.16 4.43 -4.17
N LYS A 190 3.84 4.73 -3.08
CA LYS A 190 5.30 4.72 -2.96
C LYS A 190 5.67 3.90 -1.74
N GLU A 191 6.73 3.13 -1.88
CA GLU A 191 7.37 2.42 -0.80
C GLU A 191 8.84 2.82 -0.80
N THR A 192 9.30 3.33 0.34
CA THR A 192 10.66 3.85 0.50
C THR A 192 11.23 3.40 1.82
N TYR A 193 12.53 3.11 1.82
CA TYR A 193 13.26 2.67 2.99
C TYR A 193 14.29 3.72 3.37
N PHE A 194 14.50 3.88 4.67
CA PHE A 194 15.46 4.83 5.21
C PHE A 194 16.34 4.13 6.24
N GLU A 195 17.60 4.52 6.26
CA GLU A 195 18.57 4.13 7.29
C GLU A 195 19.19 5.38 7.90
N LEU A 196 19.65 5.28 9.15
CA LEU A 196 20.37 6.35 9.81
C LEU A 196 21.86 6.27 9.45
N LYS A 197 22.37 7.33 8.81
CA LYS A 197 23.78 7.53 8.45
C LYS A 197 24.22 8.92 8.87
N ASP A 198 25.34 9.02 9.60
CA ASP A 198 25.90 10.30 10.07
C ASP A 198 24.83 11.23 10.67
N ASP A 199 24.05 10.68 11.60
CA ASP A 199 22.95 11.37 12.29
C ASP A 199 21.79 11.85 11.41
N LYS A 200 21.69 11.37 10.16
CA LYS A 200 20.62 11.71 9.21
C LYS A 200 19.94 10.48 8.64
N TRP A 201 18.63 10.55 8.48
CA TRP A 201 17.88 9.51 7.77
C TRP A 201 18.05 9.70 6.27
N VAL A 202 18.72 8.73 5.65
CA VAL A 202 19.01 8.71 4.21
C VAL A 202 18.10 7.69 3.55
N GLN A 203 17.47 8.08 2.45
CA GLN A 203 16.68 7.16 1.63
C GLN A 203 17.62 6.13 1.01
N MET A 204 17.27 4.85 1.15
CA MET A 204 18.00 3.74 0.56
C MET A 204 17.52 3.49 -0.86
N THR A 205 18.41 2.98 -1.71
CA THR A 205 17.98 2.30 -2.94
C THR A 205 17.22 1.03 -2.58
N GLN A 206 16.36 0.55 -3.48
CA GLN A 206 15.64 -0.70 -3.22
C GLN A 206 16.60 -1.89 -3.06
N ALA A 207 17.69 -1.93 -3.82
CA ALA A 207 18.68 -3.00 -3.73
C ALA A 207 19.38 -3.02 -2.37
N ASP A 208 19.77 -1.84 -1.86
CA ASP A 208 20.39 -1.72 -0.54
C ASP A 208 19.42 -2.09 0.58
N ALA A 209 18.16 -1.63 0.48
CA ALA A 209 17.11 -1.99 1.43
C ALA A 209 16.87 -3.50 1.45
N ASN A 210 16.76 -4.14 0.28
CA ASN A 210 16.58 -5.59 0.17
C ASN A 210 17.77 -6.35 0.75
N LYS A 211 19.00 -5.90 0.51
CA LYS A 211 20.20 -6.51 1.08
C LYS A 211 20.20 -6.40 2.61
N ALA A 212 19.86 -5.24 3.16
CA ALA A 212 19.78 -5.03 4.60
C ALA A 212 18.66 -5.86 5.25
N LEU A 213 17.48 -5.91 4.63
CA LEU A 213 16.35 -6.71 5.11
C LEU A 213 16.60 -8.21 4.99
N ASN A 214 17.25 -8.67 3.90
CA ASN A 214 17.67 -10.06 3.74
C ASN A 214 18.70 -10.47 4.79
N ALA A 215 19.63 -9.59 5.15
CA ALA A 215 20.58 -9.84 6.24
C ALA A 215 19.88 -10.01 7.60
N MET A 216 18.77 -9.29 7.84
CA MET A 216 17.94 -9.48 9.04
C MET A 216 17.09 -10.75 8.96
N ASN A 217 16.52 -11.02 7.77
CA ASN A 217 15.64 -12.13 7.50
C ASN A 217 15.92 -12.71 6.11
N SER A 218 16.59 -13.87 6.05
CA SER A 218 17.00 -14.51 4.79
C SER A 218 15.83 -14.93 3.89
N SER A 219 14.60 -15.00 4.42
CA SER A 219 13.40 -15.23 3.61
C SER A 219 12.97 -14.01 2.79
N TRP A 220 13.47 -12.81 3.12
CA TRP A 220 13.22 -11.60 2.34
C TRP A 220 13.99 -11.68 1.02
N SER A 221 13.30 -11.54 -0.11
CA SER A 221 13.96 -11.61 -1.42
C SER A 221 14.90 -10.43 -1.64
N THR A 222 16.14 -10.70 -2.07
CA THR A 222 17.08 -9.67 -2.52
C THR A 222 16.59 -8.96 -3.79
N ASP A 223 15.73 -9.62 -4.56
CA ASP A 223 15.11 -9.10 -5.79
C ASP A 223 13.68 -8.61 -5.56
N TYR A 224 13.26 -8.41 -4.29
CA TYR A 224 11.96 -7.87 -3.97
C TYR A 224 11.75 -6.54 -4.71
N LYS A 225 10.69 -6.48 -5.51
CA LYS A 225 10.28 -5.26 -6.21
C LYS A 225 9.09 -4.70 -5.46
N PRO A 226 9.23 -3.51 -4.88
CA PRO A 226 8.13 -2.89 -4.18
C PRO A 226 7.04 -2.56 -5.20
N VAL A 227 5.84 -2.29 -4.67
CA VAL A 227 4.69 -1.85 -5.44
C VAL A 227 4.93 -0.39 -5.88
N VAL A 228 5.89 -0.17 -6.79
CA VAL A 228 6.37 1.15 -7.21
C VAL A 228 6.52 1.19 -8.72
N ASP A 229 6.22 2.35 -9.30
CA ASP A 229 6.48 2.63 -10.71
C ASP A 229 7.98 2.87 -10.95
N LYS A 230 8.51 2.27 -12.02
CA LYS A 230 9.87 2.51 -12.53
C LYS A 230 10.07 3.95 -13.06
N PHE A 231 9.00 4.76 -13.17
CA PHE A 231 9.06 6.15 -13.64
C PHE A 231 8.98 7.22 -12.54
N SER A 232 9.19 6.91 -11.26
CA SER A 232 9.31 8.01 -10.29
C SER A 232 10.65 8.72 -10.51
N PRO A 233 10.70 10.05 -10.70
CA PRO A 233 11.95 10.82 -10.76
C PRO A 233 12.76 10.82 -9.45
N LEU A 234 12.27 10.11 -8.44
CA LEU A 234 12.93 9.83 -7.16
C LEU A 234 13.56 8.42 -7.12
N ALA A 235 13.43 7.64 -8.19
CA ALA A 235 14.22 6.43 -8.42
C ALA A 235 15.55 6.85 -9.06
N VAL A 236 16.39 7.51 -8.26
CA VAL A 236 17.82 7.67 -8.56
C VAL A 236 18.57 6.58 -7.80
#